data_AF-A0A383WJF1-F1
#
_entry.id   AF-A0A383WJF1-F1
#
_cell.length_a   1.000
_cell.length_b   1.000
_cell.length_c   1.000
_cell.angle_alpha   90.00
_cell.angle_beta   90.00
_cell.angle_gamma   90.00
#
_symmetry.space_group_name_H-M   'P 1'
#
loop_
_entity.id
_entity.type
_entity.pdbx_description
1 polymer ?
#
loop_
_entity_poly.entity_id
_entity_poly.type
_entity_poly.pdbx_seq_one_letter_code
_entity_poly.pdbx_strand_id
1 'polypeptide(L)'
;MSRAVTFSPAVEPRASDPLPRSSSSSSRKCAAAPLPKEAFFVIHNYDFSEAIGGVTVLHYLADRLNRLYGAITPVAFVTPRTVATNPGYMTPHLPAWRNASDGIAVYPEVESRNWMNANKVIRWVLWFPGGDGGAQALQYDPKDLIACYAPGICTEFTEQYTVKPLRLIDYGLEYLHDLPVAAQRQGNITYMGKTKWRRQGTGQAFQRTYPHMAPGEPLPRSMLKRERLEKFAKADMFISYDAGTWRNVEAALAGAKSVVIPVEGVTKEEW
;
A
#
# COMPACT_ATOMS: atom_id res chain seq x y z
N MET A 1 48.75 19.85 -31.09
CA MET A 1 47.55 19.99 -31.94
C MET A 1 46.32 19.83 -31.06
N SER A 2 45.75 20.96 -30.61
CA SER A 2 44.59 21.01 -29.72
C SER A 2 43.33 21.20 -30.57
N ARG A 3 42.33 20.31 -30.45
CA ARG A 3 41.03 20.47 -31.10
C ARG A 3 40.05 21.06 -30.08
N ALA A 4 39.70 22.32 -30.28
CA ALA A 4 38.57 22.96 -29.63
C ALA A 4 37.26 22.39 -30.20
N VAL A 5 36.38 21.91 -29.33
CA VAL A 5 34.99 21.57 -29.66
C VAL A 5 34.13 22.77 -29.29
N THR A 6 33.57 23.43 -30.29
CA THR A 6 32.62 24.55 -30.12
C THR A 6 31.22 24.01 -29.84
N PHE A 7 30.63 24.44 -28.72
CA PHE A 7 29.22 24.20 -28.41
C PHE A 7 28.33 25.20 -29.17
N SER A 8 27.25 24.69 -29.78
CA SER A 8 26.17 25.53 -30.31
C SER A 8 25.28 26.06 -29.18
N PRO A 9 24.73 27.28 -29.29
CA PRO A 9 23.85 27.85 -28.27
C PRO A 9 22.49 27.15 -28.26
N ALA A 10 21.91 27.10 -27.05
CA ALA A 10 20.63 26.48 -26.76
C ALA A 10 19.47 27.14 -27.53
N VAL A 11 18.57 26.31 -28.04
CA VAL A 11 17.29 26.71 -28.61
C VAL A 11 16.38 27.19 -27.48
N GLU A 12 15.92 28.44 -27.55
CA GLU A 12 14.94 29.00 -26.61
C GLU A 12 13.62 28.21 -26.62
N PRO A 13 12.96 28.01 -25.46
CA PRO A 13 11.67 27.34 -25.41
C PRO A 13 10.58 28.22 -26.01
N ARG A 14 9.90 27.72 -27.04
CA ARG A 14 8.67 28.33 -27.58
C ARG A 14 7.61 28.39 -26.48
N ALA A 15 6.96 29.54 -26.38
CA ALA A 15 5.80 29.76 -25.53
C ALA A 15 4.75 28.65 -25.76
N SER A 16 4.34 28.02 -24.67
CA SER A 16 3.34 26.95 -24.65
C SER A 16 1.98 27.46 -25.11
N ASP A 17 1.38 26.75 -26.07
CA ASP A 17 -0.03 26.91 -26.44
C ASP A 17 -0.93 26.74 -25.20
N PRO A 18 -1.99 27.57 -25.03
CA PRO A 18 -2.93 27.40 -23.94
C PRO A 18 -3.69 26.08 -24.10
N LEU A 19 -3.64 25.25 -23.06
CA LEU A 19 -4.38 23.99 -22.97
C LEU A 19 -5.88 24.23 -23.26
N PRO A 20 -6.54 23.34 -24.02
CA PRO A 20 -7.96 23.46 -24.30
C PRO A 20 -8.74 23.38 -22.98
N ARG A 21 -9.58 24.40 -22.72
CA ARG A 21 -10.51 24.41 -21.60
C ARG A 21 -11.44 23.21 -21.73
N SER A 22 -11.35 22.26 -20.80
CA SER A 22 -12.27 21.13 -20.75
C SER A 22 -13.68 21.64 -20.45
N SER A 23 -14.58 21.42 -21.40
CA SER A 23 -16.02 21.53 -21.19
C SER A 23 -16.43 20.61 -20.05
N SER A 24 -17.23 21.14 -19.12
CA SER A 24 -17.87 20.49 -17.99
C SER A 24 -18.16 18.99 -18.20
N SER A 25 -17.28 18.13 -17.69
CA SER A 25 -17.58 16.70 -17.56
C SER A 25 -18.55 16.54 -16.40
N SER A 26 -19.79 16.15 -16.70
CA SER A 26 -20.73 15.65 -15.70
C SER A 26 -20.03 14.56 -14.90
N SER A 27 -19.82 14.78 -13.60
CA SER A 27 -19.31 13.77 -12.71
C SER A 27 -20.31 12.61 -12.68
N ARG A 28 -20.00 11.53 -13.40
CA ARG A 28 -20.70 10.26 -13.17
C ARG A 28 -20.36 9.88 -11.74
N LYS A 29 -21.31 10.07 -10.82
CA LYS A 29 -21.28 9.42 -9.51
C LYS A 29 -21.26 7.91 -9.82
N CYS A 30 -20.10 7.28 -9.72
CA CYS A 30 -20.01 5.83 -9.61
C CYS A 30 -20.67 5.46 -8.29
N ALA A 31 -21.98 5.25 -8.30
CA ALA A 31 -22.67 4.63 -7.18
C ALA A 31 -22.16 3.19 -7.09
N ALA A 32 -21.63 2.81 -5.93
CA ALA A 32 -21.25 1.44 -5.67
C ALA A 32 -22.49 0.54 -5.83
N ALA A 33 -22.32 -0.64 -6.45
CA ALA A 33 -23.41 -1.60 -6.55
C ALA A 33 -23.89 -1.98 -5.15
N PRO A 34 -25.21 -2.10 -4.89
CA PRO A 34 -25.71 -2.43 -3.57
C PRO A 34 -25.21 -3.81 -3.13
N LEU A 35 -24.82 -3.94 -1.86
CA LEU A 35 -24.57 -5.26 -1.27
C LEU A 35 -25.88 -6.06 -1.19
N PRO A 36 -25.84 -7.39 -1.37
CA PRO A 36 -26.96 -8.25 -1.03
C PRO A 36 -27.40 -8.03 0.43
N LYS A 37 -28.71 -8.09 0.69
CA LYS A 37 -29.33 -7.65 1.95
C LYS A 37 -28.74 -8.27 3.23
N GLU A 38 -28.21 -9.49 3.12
CA GLU A 38 -27.62 -10.24 4.24
C GLU A 38 -26.09 -10.41 4.15
N ALA A 39 -25.45 -9.85 3.14
CA ALA A 39 -24.01 -10.01 2.95
C ALA A 39 -23.22 -9.18 3.96
N PHE A 40 -22.23 -9.80 4.59
CA PHE A 40 -21.25 -9.12 5.43
C PHE A 40 -19.88 -9.77 5.28
N PHE A 41 -18.86 -9.05 5.71
CA PHE A 41 -17.46 -9.44 5.64
C PHE A 41 -16.92 -9.71 7.04
N VAL A 42 -16.14 -10.78 7.16
CA VAL A 42 -15.38 -11.07 8.36
C VAL A 42 -13.90 -11.08 7.99
N ILE A 43 -13.19 -10.05 8.43
CA ILE A 43 -11.79 -9.83 8.09
C ILE A 43 -10.93 -10.44 9.20
N HIS A 44 -10.20 -11.48 8.85
CA HIS A 44 -9.14 -11.99 9.71
C HIS A 44 -8.01 -10.96 9.75
N ASN A 45 -7.72 -10.46 10.95
CA ASN A 45 -6.68 -9.47 11.11
C ASN A 45 -5.99 -9.60 12.47
N TYR A 46 -4.78 -9.05 12.56
CA TYR A 46 -4.04 -8.90 13.81
C TYR A 46 -4.35 -7.55 14.47
N ASP A 47 -3.87 -7.39 15.70
CA ASP A 47 -3.96 -6.14 16.45
C ASP A 47 -3.39 -4.97 15.64
N PHE A 48 -4.17 -3.88 15.61
CA PHE A 48 -3.80 -2.70 14.83
C PHE A 48 -2.41 -2.19 15.22
N SER A 49 -1.56 -2.02 14.21
CA SER A 49 -0.23 -1.43 14.34
C SER A 49 0.14 -0.69 13.05
N GLU A 50 0.41 0.61 13.18
CA GLU A 50 0.88 1.44 12.05
C GLU A 50 2.26 1.00 11.52
N ALA A 51 3.00 0.20 12.29
CA ALA A 51 4.29 -0.33 11.86
C ALA A 51 4.15 -1.45 10.82
N ILE A 52 2.97 -2.07 10.72
CA ILE A 52 2.70 -3.21 9.83
C ILE A 52 1.68 -2.78 8.78
N GLY A 53 2.16 -2.61 7.54
CA GLY A 53 1.34 -2.18 6.41
C GLY A 53 0.11 -3.06 6.23
N GLY A 54 0.27 -4.38 6.06
CA GLY A 54 -0.84 -5.31 5.82
C GLY A 54 -1.97 -5.24 6.85
N VAL A 55 -1.61 -5.16 8.13
CA VAL A 55 -2.57 -4.98 9.23
C VAL A 55 -3.31 -3.66 9.09
N THR A 56 -2.58 -2.56 8.87
CA THR A 56 -3.14 -1.21 8.73
C THR A 56 -4.18 -1.17 7.61
N VAL A 57 -3.83 -1.67 6.42
CA VAL A 57 -4.75 -1.61 5.27
C VAL A 57 -5.91 -2.61 5.36
N LEU A 58 -5.79 -3.73 6.07
CA LEU A 58 -6.94 -4.60 6.35
C LEU A 58 -7.93 -3.97 7.33
N HIS A 59 -7.45 -3.26 8.36
CA HIS A 59 -8.31 -2.45 9.23
C HIS A 59 -8.99 -1.34 8.41
N TYR A 60 -8.23 -0.68 7.54
CA TYR A 60 -8.77 0.33 6.65
C TYR A 60 -9.80 -0.24 5.65
N LEU A 61 -9.64 -1.49 5.20
CA LEU A 61 -10.63 -2.16 4.34
C LEU A 61 -11.98 -2.31 5.05
N ALA A 62 -11.99 -2.75 6.31
CA ALA A 62 -13.22 -2.81 7.11
C ALA A 62 -13.88 -1.42 7.21
N ASP A 63 -13.08 -0.39 7.52
CA ASP A 63 -13.59 0.99 7.58
C ASP A 63 -14.23 1.43 6.27
N ARG A 64 -13.56 1.20 5.12
CA ARG A 64 -14.10 1.58 3.81
C ARG A 64 -15.37 0.83 3.46
N LEU A 65 -15.43 -0.48 3.71
CA LEU A 65 -16.64 -1.27 3.48
C LEU A 65 -17.80 -0.77 4.34
N ASN A 66 -17.55 -0.50 5.62
CA ASN A 66 -18.58 0.03 6.51
C ASN A 66 -19.03 1.44 6.12
N ARG A 67 -18.13 2.32 5.66
CA ARG A 67 -18.52 3.67 5.22
C ARG A 67 -19.28 3.67 3.90
N LEU A 68 -18.97 2.74 2.99
CA LEU A 68 -19.62 2.65 1.69
C LEU A 68 -20.98 1.96 1.76
N TYR A 69 -21.11 0.93 2.58
CA TYR A 69 -22.29 0.06 2.58
C TYR A 69 -23.00 -0.07 3.93
N GLY A 70 -22.34 0.30 5.03
CA GLY A 70 -22.85 0.17 6.39
C GLY A 70 -23.56 1.43 6.91
N ALA A 71 -24.41 2.04 6.07
CA ALA A 71 -25.06 3.33 6.37
C ALA A 71 -25.83 3.36 7.71
N ILE A 72 -26.41 2.22 8.11
CA ILE A 72 -27.16 2.08 9.38
C ILE A 72 -26.49 1.03 10.28
N THR A 73 -25.98 -0.06 9.69
CA THR A 73 -25.37 -1.16 10.43
C THR A 73 -24.07 -1.56 9.75
N PRO A 74 -22.97 -1.79 10.50
CA PRO A 74 -21.73 -2.27 9.91
C PRO A 74 -21.93 -3.56 9.12
N VAL A 75 -21.22 -3.66 7.99
CA VAL A 75 -21.20 -4.82 7.09
C VAL A 75 -19.86 -5.52 7.09
N ALA A 76 -18.81 -4.96 7.70
CA ALA A 76 -17.48 -5.52 7.76
C ALA A 76 -16.98 -5.51 9.20
N PHE A 77 -16.50 -6.67 9.64
CA PHE A 77 -16.11 -6.91 11.02
C PHE A 77 -14.71 -7.50 11.08
N VAL A 78 -13.93 -7.15 12.09
CA VAL A 78 -12.68 -7.87 12.39
C VAL A 78 -12.97 -9.06 13.30
N THR A 79 -12.14 -10.11 13.21
CA THR A 79 -12.31 -11.30 14.05
C THR A 79 -12.17 -10.98 15.55
N PRO A 80 -12.85 -11.71 16.45
CA PRO A 80 -12.78 -11.46 17.90
C PRO A 80 -11.39 -11.61 18.53
N ARG A 81 -10.43 -12.24 17.83
CA ARG A 81 -9.04 -12.37 18.27
C ARG A 81 -8.27 -11.05 18.18
N THR A 82 -8.74 -10.13 17.34
CA THR A 82 -8.24 -8.76 17.28
C THR A 82 -8.73 -8.04 18.54
N VAL A 83 -7.80 -7.42 19.28
CA VAL A 83 -8.07 -6.68 20.51
C VAL A 83 -7.89 -5.18 20.25
N ALA A 84 -6.83 -4.80 19.54
CA ALA A 84 -6.55 -3.41 19.22
C ALA A 84 -7.07 -3.03 17.82
N THR A 85 -7.79 -1.91 17.75
CA THR A 85 -8.29 -1.30 16.51
C THR A 85 -7.84 0.15 16.42
N ASN A 86 -7.92 0.76 15.23
CA ASN A 86 -7.67 2.19 15.08
C ASN A 86 -8.95 2.97 15.46
N PRO A 87 -8.92 3.90 16.43
CA PRO A 87 -10.09 4.66 16.85
C PRO A 87 -10.67 5.58 15.75
N GLY A 88 -9.87 5.96 14.75
CA GLY A 88 -10.33 6.73 13.59
C GLY A 88 -11.05 5.89 12.53
N TYR A 89 -10.99 4.56 12.64
CA TYR A 89 -11.57 3.63 11.68
C TYR A 89 -12.85 2.99 12.23
N MET A 90 -13.83 2.78 11.35
CA MET A 90 -15.03 2.01 11.67
C MET A 90 -14.73 0.50 11.50
N THR A 91 -14.07 -0.08 12.50
CA THR A 91 -13.61 -1.47 12.54
C THR A 91 -14.22 -2.24 13.72
N PRO A 92 -15.54 -2.50 13.72
CA PRO A 92 -16.17 -3.24 14.81
C PRO A 92 -15.71 -4.69 14.83
N HIS A 93 -15.67 -5.29 16.02
CA HIS A 93 -15.49 -6.72 16.18
C HIS A 93 -16.76 -7.46 15.74
N LEU A 94 -16.59 -8.68 15.22
CA LEU A 94 -17.71 -9.55 14.89
C LEU A 94 -18.56 -9.79 16.15
N PRO A 95 -19.86 -9.46 16.12
CA PRO A 95 -20.69 -9.63 17.30
C PRO A 95 -21.02 -11.11 17.54
N ALA A 96 -21.20 -11.48 18.82
CA ALA A 96 -21.40 -12.88 19.24
C ALA A 96 -22.63 -13.57 18.62
N TRP A 97 -23.62 -12.80 18.14
CA TRP A 97 -24.82 -13.34 17.49
C TRP A 97 -24.63 -13.66 16.00
N ARG A 98 -23.47 -13.33 15.41
CA ARG A 98 -23.13 -13.72 14.03
C ARG A 98 -22.10 -14.84 14.02
N ASN A 99 -22.27 -15.80 13.13
CA ASN A 99 -21.25 -16.78 12.83
C ASN A 99 -20.36 -16.28 11.68
N ALA A 100 -19.05 -16.47 11.81
CA ALA A 100 -18.11 -16.12 10.76
C ALA A 100 -18.33 -16.95 9.47
N SER A 101 -18.86 -18.17 9.59
CA SER A 101 -19.11 -19.05 8.44
C SER A 101 -20.16 -18.54 7.46
N ASP A 102 -21.06 -17.67 7.94
CA ASP A 102 -22.21 -17.16 7.18
C ASP A 102 -21.84 -15.93 6.33
N GLY A 103 -20.72 -15.30 6.67
CA GLY A 103 -20.19 -14.13 5.97
C GLY A 103 -19.24 -14.48 4.82
N ILE A 104 -18.69 -13.42 4.22
CA ILE A 104 -17.56 -13.50 3.30
C ILE A 104 -16.29 -13.34 4.14
N ALA A 105 -15.53 -14.41 4.28
CA ALA A 105 -14.26 -14.36 4.98
C ALA A 105 -13.19 -13.66 4.14
N VAL A 106 -12.45 -12.74 4.72
CA VAL A 106 -11.29 -12.09 4.10
C VAL A 106 -10.05 -12.44 4.93
N TYR A 107 -9.05 -13.03 4.28
CA TYR A 107 -7.79 -13.42 4.93
C TYR A 107 -6.60 -12.65 4.36
N PRO A 108 -5.58 -12.32 5.17
CA PRO A 108 -4.30 -11.80 4.69
C PRO A 108 -3.54 -12.87 3.90
N GLU A 109 -2.53 -12.45 3.14
CA GLU A 109 -1.71 -13.35 2.32
C GLU A 109 -1.05 -14.47 3.12
N VAL A 110 -0.71 -14.21 4.39
CA VAL A 110 0.00 -15.15 5.27
C VAL A 110 -0.87 -16.31 5.75
N GLU A 111 -2.17 -16.26 5.51
CA GLU A 111 -3.11 -17.25 6.00
C GLU A 111 -3.67 -18.11 4.86
N SER A 112 -3.24 -19.37 4.80
CA SER A 112 -3.71 -20.33 3.80
C SER A 112 -4.97 -21.09 4.20
N ARG A 113 -5.27 -21.21 5.50
CA ARG A 113 -6.38 -22.02 5.99
C ARG A 113 -7.67 -21.21 6.09
N ASN A 114 -8.81 -21.89 5.98
CA ASN A 114 -10.14 -21.32 6.21
C ASN A 114 -10.60 -21.64 7.65
N TRP A 115 -9.97 -20.99 8.64
CA TRP A 115 -10.29 -21.22 10.06
C TRP A 115 -11.73 -20.85 10.45
N MET A 116 -12.37 -20.00 9.66
CA MET A 116 -13.75 -19.55 9.89
C MET A 116 -14.78 -20.50 9.27
N ASN A 117 -14.33 -21.54 8.55
CA ASN A 117 -15.18 -22.47 7.82
C ASN A 117 -16.22 -21.74 6.93
N ALA A 118 -15.82 -20.62 6.34
CA ALA A 118 -16.70 -19.79 5.53
C ALA A 118 -16.89 -20.40 4.14
N ASN A 119 -18.11 -20.30 3.62
CA ASN A 119 -18.44 -20.79 2.27
C ASN A 119 -17.90 -19.89 1.15
N LYS A 120 -17.60 -18.63 1.48
CA LYS A 120 -17.08 -17.62 0.56
C LYS A 120 -15.83 -17.01 1.16
N VAL A 121 -14.71 -17.16 0.45
CA VAL A 121 -13.40 -16.76 0.94
C VAL A 121 -12.73 -15.86 -0.08
N ILE A 122 -12.16 -14.77 0.43
CA ILE A 122 -11.30 -13.84 -0.30
C ILE A 122 -9.91 -13.89 0.35
N ARG A 123 -8.88 -14.19 -0.43
CA ARG A 123 -7.47 -14.04 -0.01
C ARG A 123 -6.96 -12.70 -0.51
N TRP A 124 -6.71 -11.78 0.42
CA TRP A 124 -6.17 -10.48 0.07
C TRP A 124 -4.65 -10.51 0.08
N VAL A 125 -4.06 -10.41 -1.11
CA VAL A 125 -2.63 -10.58 -1.33
C VAL A 125 -1.95 -9.23 -1.50
N LEU A 126 -1.33 -8.75 -0.42
CA LEU A 126 -0.58 -7.50 -0.41
C LEU A 126 0.85 -7.66 -0.94
N TRP A 127 1.47 -8.81 -0.70
CA TRP A 127 2.83 -9.14 -1.12
C TRP A 127 2.92 -10.59 -1.59
N PHE A 128 3.95 -10.90 -2.37
CA PHE A 128 4.17 -12.25 -2.90
C PHE A 128 4.24 -13.28 -1.76
N PRO A 129 3.45 -14.37 -1.80
CA PRO A 129 3.56 -15.46 -0.83
C PRO A 129 4.99 -16.01 -0.79
N GLY A 130 5.50 -16.28 0.42
CA GLY A 130 6.88 -16.72 0.65
C GLY A 130 7.95 -15.61 0.57
N GLY A 131 7.57 -14.37 0.28
CA GLY A 131 8.49 -13.23 0.12
C GLY A 131 9.29 -12.84 1.38
N ASP A 132 8.86 -13.25 2.57
CA ASP A 132 9.57 -12.99 3.83
C ASP A 132 10.52 -14.13 4.26
N GLY A 133 10.78 -15.10 3.37
CA GLY A 133 11.69 -16.23 3.65
C GLY A 133 11.00 -17.52 4.09
N GLY A 134 9.68 -17.62 3.97
CA GLY A 134 8.95 -18.87 4.09
C GLY A 134 9.06 -19.67 2.78
N ALA A 135 9.74 -20.80 2.81
CA ALA A 135 10.04 -21.63 1.63
C ALA A 135 8.81 -22.35 1.01
N GLN A 136 7.58 -22.01 1.38
CA GLN A 136 6.38 -22.66 0.87
C GLN A 136 5.53 -21.65 0.12
N ALA A 137 5.25 -21.95 -1.15
CA ALA A 137 4.13 -21.37 -1.86
C ALA A 137 2.86 -21.69 -1.05
N LEU A 138 2.21 -20.69 -0.49
CA LEU A 138 0.93 -20.88 0.17
C LEU A 138 -0.07 -21.33 -0.90
N GLN A 139 -0.56 -22.56 -0.77
CA GLN A 139 -1.66 -23.06 -1.60
C GLN A 139 -2.97 -22.69 -0.90
N TYR A 140 -3.86 -22.05 -1.66
CA TYR A 140 -5.20 -21.72 -1.21
C TYR A 140 -6.19 -22.75 -1.78
N ASP A 141 -7.44 -22.73 -1.32
CA ASP A 141 -8.47 -23.56 -1.96
C ASP A 141 -8.74 -23.01 -3.37
N PRO A 142 -8.81 -23.85 -4.42
CA PRO A 142 -9.08 -23.39 -5.80
C PRO A 142 -10.40 -22.61 -5.96
N LYS A 143 -11.34 -22.72 -5.01
CA LYS A 143 -12.60 -21.96 -4.99
C LYS A 143 -12.45 -20.57 -4.37
N ASP A 144 -11.34 -20.29 -3.68
CA ASP A 144 -11.10 -18.99 -3.07
C ASP A 144 -10.94 -17.93 -4.16
N LEU A 145 -11.47 -16.73 -3.91
CA LEU A 145 -11.20 -15.57 -4.75
C LEU A 145 -9.90 -14.91 -4.28
N ILE A 146 -8.98 -14.66 -5.21
CA ILE A 146 -7.73 -13.95 -4.91
C ILE A 146 -7.93 -12.47 -5.23
N ALA A 147 -7.84 -11.63 -4.20
CA ALA A 147 -7.87 -10.19 -4.33
C ALA A 147 -6.45 -9.63 -4.17
N CYS A 148 -5.80 -9.17 -5.23
CA CYS A 148 -4.39 -8.74 -5.14
C CYS A 148 -4.25 -7.23 -5.19
N TYR A 149 -3.31 -6.72 -4.40
CA TYR A 149 -3.09 -5.28 -4.23
C TYR A 149 -2.61 -4.59 -5.51
N ALA A 150 -1.83 -5.30 -6.34
CA ALA A 150 -1.28 -4.79 -7.59
C ALA A 150 -1.43 -5.81 -8.73
N PRO A 151 -1.58 -5.36 -10.00
CA PRO A 151 -1.68 -6.26 -11.15
C PRO A 151 -0.53 -7.26 -11.28
N GLY A 152 0.71 -6.84 -11.02
CA GLY A 152 1.89 -7.72 -11.09
C GLY A 152 1.92 -8.82 -10.04
N ILE A 153 1.20 -8.66 -8.92
CA ILE A 153 0.98 -9.75 -7.96
C ILE A 153 -0.06 -10.72 -8.50
N CYS A 154 -1.10 -10.21 -9.16
CA CYS A 154 -2.20 -11.02 -9.66
C CYS A 154 -1.78 -12.04 -10.71
N THR A 155 -0.81 -11.72 -11.56
CA THR A 155 -0.35 -12.62 -12.64
C THR A 155 0.10 -13.99 -12.11
N GLU A 156 0.67 -14.03 -10.91
CA GLU A 156 1.16 -15.27 -10.26
C GLU A 156 0.03 -16.27 -9.91
N PHE A 157 -1.23 -15.85 -9.91
CA PHE A 157 -2.38 -16.67 -9.49
C PHE A 157 -3.36 -16.99 -10.61
N THR A 158 -3.21 -16.37 -11.78
CA THR A 158 -4.23 -16.39 -12.85
C THR A 158 -4.51 -17.77 -13.44
N GLU A 159 -3.55 -18.71 -13.36
CA GLU A 159 -3.72 -20.06 -13.89
C GLU A 159 -4.58 -20.97 -12.99
N GLN A 160 -4.61 -20.69 -11.68
CA GLN A 160 -5.18 -21.60 -10.68
C GLN A 160 -6.42 -21.03 -9.98
N TYR A 161 -6.60 -19.71 -9.99
CA TYR A 161 -7.62 -19.06 -9.18
C TYR A 161 -8.43 -18.03 -9.95
N THR A 162 -9.61 -17.69 -9.43
CA THR A 162 -10.32 -16.48 -9.86
C THR A 162 -9.66 -15.27 -9.20
N VAL A 163 -9.08 -14.39 -10.01
CA VAL A 163 -8.29 -13.25 -9.54
C VAL A 163 -8.99 -11.92 -9.84
N LYS A 164 -8.98 -11.00 -8.86
CA LYS A 164 -9.45 -9.60 -9.02
C LYS A 164 -8.45 -8.62 -8.40
N PRO A 165 -8.14 -7.49 -9.05
CA PRO A 165 -7.35 -6.45 -8.41
C PRO A 165 -8.19 -5.73 -7.34
N LEU A 166 -7.62 -5.54 -6.15
CA LEU A 166 -8.18 -4.74 -5.07
C LEU A 166 -7.07 -3.91 -4.43
N ARG A 167 -6.90 -2.68 -4.95
CA ARG A 167 -5.93 -1.72 -4.42
C ARG A 167 -6.62 -0.80 -3.43
N LEU A 168 -6.09 -0.77 -2.21
CA LEU A 168 -6.59 0.10 -1.16
C LEU A 168 -5.44 0.91 -0.55
N ILE A 169 -5.57 2.23 -0.55
CA ILE A 169 -4.55 3.14 -0.07
C ILE A 169 -5.12 4.01 1.04
N ASP A 170 -4.55 3.90 2.24
CA ASP A 170 -4.77 4.90 3.28
C ASP A 170 -3.70 6.01 3.18
N TYR A 171 -4.11 7.15 2.64
CA TYR A 171 -3.25 8.32 2.57
C TYR A 171 -3.02 8.98 3.95
N GLY A 172 -3.87 8.72 4.94
CA GLY A 172 -3.84 9.42 6.24
C GLY A 172 -3.91 10.93 6.09
N LEU A 173 -4.85 11.44 5.29
CA LEU A 173 -4.97 12.87 4.99
C LEU A 173 -5.23 13.71 6.24
N GLU A 174 -5.82 13.11 7.28
CA GLU A 174 -6.02 13.70 8.60
C GLU A 174 -4.70 14.12 9.27
N TYR A 175 -3.60 13.41 8.98
CA TYR A 175 -2.29 13.79 9.48
C TYR A 175 -1.65 14.90 8.64
N LEU A 176 -2.10 15.09 7.39
CA LEU A 176 -1.49 16.05 6.48
C LEU A 176 -2.01 17.48 6.64
N HIS A 177 -3.27 17.63 7.05
CA HIS A 177 -3.94 18.93 7.12
C HIS A 177 -3.22 19.92 8.06
N ASP A 178 -2.75 19.44 9.22
CA ASP A 178 -2.13 20.26 10.26
C ASP A 178 -0.62 20.06 10.37
N LEU A 179 0.03 19.55 9.31
CA LEU A 179 1.49 19.36 9.33
C LEU A 179 2.22 20.71 9.43
N PRO A 180 3.13 20.88 10.40
CA PRO A 180 3.97 22.07 10.47
C PRO A 180 5.05 22.03 9.37
N VAL A 181 4.66 22.44 8.16
CA VAL A 181 5.56 22.52 7.01
C VAL A 181 6.54 23.66 7.21
N ALA A 182 7.84 23.35 7.19
CA ALA A 182 8.88 24.36 7.35
C ALA A 182 8.95 25.27 6.11
N ALA A 183 9.04 26.58 6.32
CA ALA A 183 9.26 27.55 5.24
C ALA A 183 10.59 27.31 4.50
N GLN A 184 11.59 26.82 5.23
CA GLN A 184 12.86 26.35 4.70
C GLN A 184 13.11 24.92 5.21
N ARG A 185 13.28 23.99 4.28
CA ARG A 185 13.55 22.58 4.57
C ARG A 185 15.05 22.33 4.60
N GLN A 186 15.53 21.51 5.53
CA GLN A 186 16.95 21.24 5.71
C GLN A 186 17.19 19.80 6.12
N GLY A 187 18.38 19.29 5.77
CA GLY A 187 18.80 17.94 6.11
C GLY A 187 18.16 16.85 5.26
N ASN A 188 18.83 15.71 5.27
CA ASN A 188 18.40 14.52 4.55
C ASN A 188 17.98 13.45 5.55
N ILE A 189 16.94 12.69 5.20
CA ILE A 189 16.53 11.50 5.90
C ILE A 189 16.84 10.29 5.03
N THR A 190 17.45 9.26 5.60
CA THR A 190 17.73 8.01 4.89
C THR A 190 16.88 6.87 5.42
N TYR A 191 16.46 5.95 4.56
CA TYR A 191 15.68 4.80 5.00
C TYR A 191 16.14 3.50 4.34
N MET A 192 16.46 2.52 5.18
CA MET A 192 16.79 1.16 4.77
C MET A 192 15.67 0.21 5.21
N GLY A 193 14.68 0.08 4.33
CA GLY A 193 13.57 -0.87 4.48
C GLY A 193 13.95 -2.27 4.03
N LYS A 194 13.05 -2.92 3.27
CA LYS A 194 13.24 -4.29 2.81
C LYS A 194 14.49 -4.41 1.93
N THR A 195 15.41 -5.28 2.34
CA THR A 195 16.65 -5.58 1.61
C THR A 195 16.54 -6.84 0.74
N LYS A 196 15.49 -7.64 0.93
CA LYS A 196 15.11 -8.75 0.06
C LYS A 196 14.07 -8.29 -0.94
N TRP A 197 14.32 -8.58 -2.20
CA TRP A 197 13.42 -8.27 -3.32
C TRP A 197 13.14 -9.52 -4.11
N ARG A 198 11.94 -9.60 -4.70
CA ARG A 198 11.55 -10.69 -5.59
C ARG A 198 11.24 -10.09 -6.95
N ARG A 199 11.89 -10.58 -8.00
CA ARG A 199 11.64 -10.07 -9.35
C ARG A 199 10.28 -10.58 -9.83
N GLN A 200 9.40 -9.65 -10.25
CA GLN A 200 8.06 -9.99 -10.75
C GLN A 200 8.17 -10.98 -11.93
N GLY A 201 7.28 -11.97 -11.99
CA GLY A 201 7.20 -12.94 -13.08
C GLY A 201 8.27 -14.05 -13.10
N THR A 202 9.36 -13.90 -12.35
CA THR A 202 10.38 -14.98 -12.20
C THR A 202 10.35 -15.62 -10.82
N GLY A 203 9.80 -14.91 -9.83
CA GLY A 203 9.77 -15.36 -8.45
C GLY A 203 11.16 -15.47 -7.79
N GLN A 204 12.23 -15.04 -8.45
CA GLN A 204 13.58 -15.13 -7.92
C GLN A 204 13.80 -14.04 -6.86
N ALA A 205 14.11 -14.47 -5.64
CA ALA A 205 14.48 -13.58 -4.55
C ALA A 205 15.97 -13.24 -4.61
N PHE A 206 16.33 -12.00 -4.33
CA PHE A 206 17.72 -11.56 -4.23
C PHE A 206 17.91 -10.58 -3.07
N GLN A 207 19.12 -10.58 -2.52
CA GLN A 207 19.53 -9.73 -1.41
C GLN A 207 20.27 -8.51 -1.95
N ARG A 208 19.84 -7.31 -1.54
CA ARG A 208 20.50 -6.06 -1.91
C ARG A 208 21.74 -5.83 -1.06
N THR A 209 22.80 -5.37 -1.70
CA THR A 209 23.95 -4.76 -1.05
C THR A 209 24.05 -3.31 -1.51
N TYR A 210 24.28 -2.40 -0.57
CA TYR A 210 24.55 -1.01 -0.87
C TYR A 210 25.95 -0.70 -0.38
N PRO A 211 26.91 -0.50 -1.28
CA PRO A 211 28.29 -0.24 -0.87
C PRO A 211 28.41 1.09 -0.13
N HIS A 212 27.51 2.04 -0.42
CA HIS A 212 27.49 3.37 0.18
C HIS A 212 26.08 3.85 0.48
N MET A 213 25.90 4.43 1.66
CA MET A 213 24.69 5.15 2.05
C MET A 213 24.93 6.65 1.92
N ALA A 214 23.96 7.37 1.38
CA ALA A 214 23.97 8.82 1.33
C ALA A 214 24.00 9.38 2.76
N PRO A 215 24.63 10.54 2.99
CA PRO A 215 24.58 11.18 4.29
C PRO A 215 23.15 11.63 4.61
N GLY A 216 22.69 11.33 5.82
CA GLY A 216 21.39 11.74 6.32
C GLY A 216 21.01 10.97 7.57
N GLU A 217 20.05 11.51 8.31
CA GLU A 217 19.57 10.89 9.55
C GLU A 217 18.75 9.62 9.22
N PRO A 218 19.10 8.46 9.78
CA PRO A 218 18.32 7.23 9.55
C PRO A 218 16.90 7.35 10.08
N LEU A 219 15.93 6.86 9.30
CA LEU A 219 14.54 6.78 9.70
C LEU A 219 14.24 5.41 10.34
N PRO A 220 13.87 5.34 11.63
CA PRO A 220 13.52 4.09 12.29
C PRO A 220 12.32 3.40 11.64
N ARG A 221 12.31 2.06 11.62
CA ARG A 221 11.18 1.29 11.10
C ARG A 221 9.93 1.40 11.99
N SER A 222 10.11 1.52 13.29
CA SER A 222 9.04 1.60 14.28
C SER A 222 8.46 3.00 14.50
N MET A 223 8.99 4.04 13.85
CA MET A 223 8.52 5.42 14.02
C MET A 223 7.04 5.54 13.64
N LEU A 224 6.26 6.21 14.48
CA LEU A 224 4.82 6.40 14.26
C LEU A 224 4.55 7.27 13.04
N LYS A 225 3.36 7.14 12.44
CA LYS A 225 3.02 7.87 11.19
C LYS A 225 3.11 9.38 11.36
N ARG A 226 2.52 9.92 12.44
CA ARG A 226 2.55 11.36 12.72
C ARG A 226 3.96 11.92 12.87
N GLU A 227 4.78 11.30 13.72
CA GLU A 227 6.17 11.71 13.95
C GLU A 227 7.00 11.68 12.66
N ARG A 228 6.80 10.62 11.87
CA ARG A 228 7.47 10.45 10.57
C ARG A 228 7.08 11.55 9.58
N LEU A 229 5.79 11.88 9.47
CA LEU A 229 5.32 12.95 8.60
C LEU A 229 5.83 14.33 9.05
N GLU A 230 5.83 14.61 10.36
CA GLU A 230 6.39 15.86 10.91
C GLU A 230 7.88 15.99 10.61
N LYS A 231 8.61 14.87 10.61
CA LYS A 231 10.02 14.82 10.21
C LYS A 231 10.19 15.12 8.72
N PHE A 232 9.36 14.50 7.87
CA PHE A 232 9.38 14.76 6.43
C PHE A 232 9.01 16.21 6.09
N ALA A 233 8.07 16.83 6.80
CA ALA A 233 7.67 18.22 6.56
C ALA A 233 8.80 19.24 6.79
N LYS A 234 9.88 18.85 7.48
CA LYS A 234 11.05 19.67 7.77
C LYS A 234 12.29 19.31 6.92
N ALA A 235 12.32 18.11 6.33
CA ALA A 235 13.47 17.58 5.61
C ALA A 235 13.52 18.07 4.15
N ASP A 236 14.71 18.33 3.61
CA ASP A 236 14.85 18.65 2.18
C ASP A 236 14.64 17.40 1.32
N MET A 237 15.31 16.30 1.69
CA MET A 237 15.25 15.03 0.96
C MET A 237 14.92 13.84 1.86
N PHE A 238 14.12 12.93 1.32
CA PHE A 238 13.96 11.57 1.83
C PHE A 238 14.57 10.60 0.83
N ILE A 239 15.65 9.92 1.21
CA ILE A 239 16.40 8.99 0.37
C ILE A 239 16.09 7.57 0.82
N SER A 240 15.31 6.85 0.02
CA SER A 240 14.90 5.49 0.31
C SER A 240 15.68 4.46 -0.48
N TYR A 241 16.20 3.49 0.27
CA TYR A 241 16.80 2.26 -0.21
C TYR A 241 15.79 1.10 -0.26
N ASP A 242 14.50 1.41 -0.11
CA ASP A 242 13.40 0.49 -0.30
C ASP A 242 12.46 1.09 -1.36
N ALA A 243 12.47 0.53 -2.57
CA ALA A 243 11.69 1.05 -3.68
C ALA A 243 10.18 0.83 -3.50
N GLY A 244 9.78 -0.18 -2.71
CA GLY A 244 8.40 -0.59 -2.51
C GLY A 244 7.78 -0.03 -1.24
N THR A 245 8.52 0.79 -0.47
CA THR A 245 7.99 1.36 0.77
C THR A 245 6.99 2.48 0.49
N TRP A 246 5.87 2.46 1.22
CA TRP A 246 4.89 3.55 1.22
C TRP A 246 5.46 4.87 1.73
N ARG A 247 6.59 4.83 2.47
CA ARG A 247 7.25 6.02 3.02
C ARG A 247 7.72 7.00 1.95
N ASN A 248 7.98 6.53 0.73
CA ASN A 248 8.29 7.39 -0.42
C ASN A 248 7.14 8.36 -0.71
N VAL A 249 5.92 7.82 -0.70
CA VAL A 249 4.70 8.60 -0.96
C VAL A 249 4.40 9.52 0.21
N GLU A 250 4.53 9.04 1.45
CA GLU A 250 4.36 9.87 2.65
C GLU A 250 5.32 11.08 2.66
N ALA A 251 6.60 10.86 2.32
CA ALA A 251 7.58 11.93 2.25
C ALA A 251 7.22 12.98 1.19
N ALA A 252 6.79 12.53 0.01
CA ALA A 252 6.34 13.41 -1.06
C ALA A 252 5.08 14.20 -0.66
N LEU A 253 4.12 13.55 0.01
CA LEU A 253 2.89 14.21 0.50
C LEU A 253 3.17 15.24 1.59
N ALA A 254 4.16 14.99 2.46
CA ALA A 254 4.63 15.96 3.45
C ALA A 254 5.51 17.07 2.85
N GLY A 255 5.86 16.98 1.57
CA GLY A 255 6.60 18.00 0.81
C GLY A 255 8.12 17.85 0.79
N ALA A 256 8.68 16.75 1.30
CA ALA A 256 10.09 16.43 1.08
C ALA A 256 10.32 15.89 -0.34
N LYS A 257 11.51 16.11 -0.90
CA LYS A 257 11.90 15.47 -2.17
C LYS A 257 12.13 13.98 -1.91
N SER A 258 11.24 13.12 -2.41
CA SER A 258 11.39 11.66 -2.31
C SER A 258 12.31 11.16 -3.41
N VAL A 259 13.45 10.60 -3.00
CA VAL A 259 14.46 9.99 -3.86
C VAL A 259 14.48 8.49 -3.60
N VAL A 260 14.18 7.69 -4.62
CA VAL A 260 14.23 6.23 -4.55
C VAL A 260 15.51 5.76 -5.21
N ILE A 261 16.34 5.05 -4.45
CA ILE A 261 17.56 4.44 -4.98
C ILE A 261 17.18 3.19 -5.78
N PRO A 262 17.51 3.16 -7.09
CA PRO A 262 17.06 2.09 -7.96
C PRO A 262 17.59 0.73 -7.52
N VAL A 263 16.80 -0.30 -7.83
CA VAL A 263 17.23 -1.68 -7.63
C VAL A 263 18.01 -2.10 -8.87
N GLU A 264 19.25 -2.55 -8.68
CA GLU A 264 20.08 -3.03 -9.79
C GLU A 264 19.37 -4.18 -10.51
N GLY A 265 19.33 -4.11 -11.84
CA GLY A 265 18.67 -5.11 -12.68
C GLY A 265 17.14 -5.07 -12.68
N VAL A 266 16.51 -4.07 -12.05
CA VAL A 266 15.05 -3.88 -12.06
C VAL A 266 14.70 -2.53 -12.66
N THR A 267 13.89 -2.58 -13.72
CA THR A 267 13.34 -1.39 -14.38
C THR A 267 12.32 -0.68 -13.48
N LYS A 268 12.02 0.58 -13.79
CA LYS A 268 11.04 1.36 -13.03
C LYS A 268 9.64 0.74 -13.11
N GLU A 269 9.35 0.07 -14.22
CA GLU A 269 8.07 -0.59 -14.52
C GLU A 269 7.89 -1.89 -13.72
N GLU A 270 8.98 -2.52 -13.28
CA GLU A 270 8.97 -3.74 -12.45
C GLU A 270 8.82 -3.45 -10.93
N TRP A 271 8.78 -2.17 -10.53
CA TRP A 271 8.62 -1.75 -9.13
C TRP A 271 7.18 -1.85 -8.62
#